data_AF-A0A645EWK3-F1
#
_entry.id   AF-A0A645EWK3-F1
#
_cell.length_a   1.000
_cell.length_b   1.000
_cell.length_c   1.000
_cell.angle_alpha   90.00
_cell.angle_beta   90.00
_cell.angle_gamma   90.00
#
_symmetry.space_group_name_H-M   'P 1'
#
loop_
_entity.id
_entity.type
_entity.pdbx_description
1 polymer ?
#
loop_
_entity_poly.entity_id
_entity_poly.type
_entity_poly.pdbx_seq_one_letter_code
_entity_poly.pdbx_strand_id
1 'polypeptide(L)'
;MADKLKFALALALVAAGVVGFYLLSEQALVLRVLSVLAGLGAGLAVAWQSEPGRRFVEFARESVTETKKVVWPSRKETVQTTGIVFAFVVVMAIFLWLTDKSLEWVLYDLVLGWK
;
A
#
# COMPACT_ATOMS: atom_id res chain seq x y z
N MET A 1 1.85 28.55 -11.76
CA MET A 1 2.35 29.08 -10.47
C MET A 1 1.27 29.08 -9.40
N ALA A 2 0.04 29.48 -9.74
CA ALA A 2 -1.09 29.50 -8.81
C ALA A 2 -1.39 28.14 -8.13
N ASP A 3 -1.24 27.01 -8.81
CA ASP A 3 -1.53 25.69 -8.19
C ASP A 3 -0.50 25.27 -7.15
N LYS A 4 0.78 25.60 -7.37
CA LYS A 4 1.83 25.42 -6.36
C LYS A 4 1.53 26.29 -5.12
N LEU A 5 1.00 27.49 -5.33
CA LEU A 5 0.61 28.40 -4.25
C LEU A 5 -0.61 27.89 -3.47
N LYS A 6 -1.64 27.39 -4.15
CA LYS A 6 -2.81 26.77 -3.50
C LYS A 6 -2.42 25.54 -2.68
N PHE A 7 -1.52 24.71 -3.20
CA PHE A 7 -1.04 23.54 -2.49
C PHE A 7 -0.16 23.90 -1.28
N ALA A 8 0.72 24.89 -1.44
CA ALA A 8 1.50 25.46 -0.33
C ALA A 8 0.58 26.09 0.74
N LEU A 9 -0.49 26.79 0.31
CA LEU A 9 -1.50 27.35 1.21
C LEU A 9 -2.25 26.24 1.96
N ALA A 10 -2.61 25.15 1.29
CA ALA A 10 -3.25 23.99 1.94
C ALA A 10 -2.35 23.41 3.05
N LEU A 11 -1.05 23.21 2.76
CA LEU A 11 -0.08 22.76 3.75
C LEU A 11 0.08 23.76 4.91
N ALA A 12 0.12 25.06 4.60
CA ALA A 12 0.22 26.11 5.60
C ALA A 12 -1.03 26.16 6.52
N LEU A 13 -2.23 25.93 5.98
CA LEU A 13 -3.48 25.88 6.77
C LEU A 13 -3.51 24.68 7.73
N VAL A 14 -3.04 23.51 7.27
CA VAL A 14 -2.90 22.33 8.14
C VAL A 14 -1.86 22.58 9.22
N ALA A 15 -0.69 23.12 8.86
CA ALA A 15 0.35 23.48 9.81
C ALA A 15 -0.15 24.51 10.83
N ALA A 16 -0.91 25.51 10.40
CA ALA A 16 -1.52 26.51 11.28
C ALA A 16 -2.52 25.87 12.26
N GLY A 17 -3.32 24.88 11.83
CA GLY A 17 -4.20 24.13 12.72
C GLY A 17 -3.45 23.34 13.80
N VAL A 18 -2.32 22.72 13.43
CA VAL A 18 -1.42 21.99 14.35
C VAL A 18 -0.71 22.95 15.29
N VAL A 19 -0.22 24.09 14.80
CA VAL A 19 0.37 25.14 15.65
C VAL A 19 -0.68 25.69 16.62
N GLY A 20 -1.92 25.89 16.17
CA GLY A 20 -3.05 26.25 17.03
C GLY A 20 -3.26 25.26 18.17
N PHE A 21 -3.11 23.96 17.94
CA PHE A 21 -3.20 22.94 19.00
C PHE A 21 -2.18 23.18 20.13
N TYR A 22 -0.94 23.55 19.78
CA TYR A 22 0.12 23.84 20.74
C TYR A 22 -0.05 25.21 21.42
N LEU A 23 -0.52 26.23 20.70
CA LEU A 23 -0.75 27.56 21.28
C LEU A 23 -1.94 27.58 22.25
N LEU A 24 -2.95 26.75 22.02
CA LEU A 24 -4.11 26.61 22.91
C LEU A 24 -3.86 25.56 24.03
N SER A 25 -2.60 25.28 24.39
CA SER A 25 -2.20 24.28 25.39
C SER A 25 -2.69 24.54 26.83
N GLU A 26 -3.20 25.73 27.11
CA GLU A 26 -3.79 26.11 28.41
C GLU A 26 -5.33 26.03 28.40
N GLN A 27 -5.94 25.85 27.22
CA GLN A 27 -7.40 25.84 27.07
C GLN A 27 -7.97 24.42 27.09
N ALA A 28 -9.30 24.32 27.17
CA ALA A 28 -10.04 23.07 27.12
C ALA A 28 -9.70 22.26 25.85
N LEU A 29 -9.60 20.94 26.00
CA LEU A 29 -9.22 20.00 24.93
C LEU A 29 -10.08 20.16 23.66
N VAL A 30 -11.38 20.47 23.82
CA VAL A 30 -12.32 20.68 22.72
C VAL A 30 -11.84 21.78 21.76
N LEU A 31 -11.35 22.90 22.29
CA LEU A 31 -10.92 24.03 21.47
C LEU A 31 -9.64 23.70 20.67
N ARG A 32 -8.75 22.89 21.23
CA ARG A 32 -7.54 22.41 20.54
C ARG A 32 -7.88 21.46 19.40
N VAL A 33 -8.79 20.53 19.63
CA VAL A 33 -9.24 19.61 18.58
C VAL A 33 -9.95 20.37 17.48
N LEU A 34 -10.78 21.37 17.82
CA LEU A 34 -11.43 22.23 16.84
C LEU A 34 -10.44 23.02 15.98
N SER A 35 -9.35 23.54 16.53
CA SER A 35 -8.34 24.26 15.72
C SER A 35 -7.69 23.35 14.68
N VAL A 36 -7.39 22.11 15.05
CA VAL A 36 -6.82 21.11 14.14
C VAL A 36 -7.84 20.72 13.08
N LEU A 37 -9.09 20.44 13.46
CA LEU A 37 -10.16 20.08 12.53
C LEU A 37 -10.45 21.21 11.54
N ALA A 38 -10.47 22.47 12.00
CA ALA A 38 -10.64 23.63 11.14
C ALA A 38 -9.48 23.79 10.15
N GLY A 39 -8.23 23.65 10.61
CA GLY A 39 -7.04 23.70 9.74
C GLY A 39 -7.02 22.57 8.71
N LEU A 40 -7.38 21.35 9.11
CA LEU A 40 -7.54 20.21 8.21
C LEU A 40 -8.65 20.43 7.19
N GLY A 41 -9.83 20.87 7.64
CA GLY A 41 -10.97 21.14 6.76
C GLY A 41 -10.66 22.22 5.72
N ALA A 42 -10.07 23.34 6.16
CA ALA A 42 -9.65 24.41 5.27
C ALA A 42 -8.55 23.96 4.29
N GLY A 43 -7.54 23.23 4.79
CA GLY A 43 -6.48 22.67 3.96
C GLY A 43 -7.00 21.71 2.89
N LEU A 44 -7.91 20.81 3.26
CA LEU A 44 -8.57 19.89 2.32
C LEU A 44 -9.43 20.62 1.29
N ALA A 45 -10.18 21.65 1.69
CA ALA A 45 -10.98 22.46 0.76
C ALA A 45 -10.10 23.16 -0.29
N VAL A 46 -8.98 23.77 0.14
CA VAL A 46 -8.02 24.39 -0.78
C VAL A 46 -7.32 23.35 -1.66
N ALA A 47 -6.95 22.20 -1.09
CA ALA A 47 -6.33 21.09 -1.83
C ALA A 47 -7.27 20.54 -2.91
N TRP A 48 -8.57 20.41 -2.63
CA TRP A 48 -9.57 19.94 -3.60
C TRP A 48 -9.75 20.92 -4.78
N GLN A 49 -9.56 22.22 -4.55
CA GLN A 49 -9.65 23.24 -5.60
C GLN A 49 -8.33 23.45 -6.36
N SER A 50 -7.25 22.79 -5.95
CA SER A 50 -5.97 22.78 -6.66
C SER A 50 -6.01 21.82 -7.86
N GLU A 51 -5.25 22.11 -8.91
CA GLU A 51 -5.13 21.24 -10.08
C GLU A 51 -4.73 19.78 -9.73
N PRO A 52 -3.73 19.51 -8.86
CA PRO A 52 -3.39 18.15 -8.45
C PRO A 52 -4.53 17.43 -7.72
N GLY A 53 -5.28 18.15 -6.86
CA GLY A 53 -6.41 17.58 -6.14
C GLY A 53 -7.55 17.15 -7.07
N ARG A 54 -7.87 17.99 -8.07
CA ARG A 54 -8.87 17.64 -9.08
C ARG A 54 -8.45 16.43 -9.92
N ARG A 55 -7.20 16.40 -10.38
CA ARG A 55 -6.63 15.25 -11.12
C ARG A 55 -6.69 13.96 -10.30
N PHE A 56 -6.41 14.03 -9.00
CA PHE A 56 -6.52 12.86 -8.11
C PHE A 56 -7.96 12.35 -8.00
N VAL A 57 -8.94 13.26 -7.85
CA VAL A 57 -10.36 12.87 -7.78
C VAL A 57 -10.84 12.24 -9.08
N GLU A 58 -10.44 12.80 -10.21
CA GLU A 58 -10.73 12.25 -11.54
C GLU A 58 -10.10 10.85 -11.70
N PHE A 59 -8.80 10.73 -11.40
CA PHE A 59 -8.09 9.44 -11.41
C PHE A 59 -8.73 8.40 -10.49
N ALA A 60 -9.17 8.80 -9.29
CA ALA A 60 -9.84 7.89 -8.37
C ALA A 60 -11.18 7.38 -8.94
N ARG A 61 -11.95 8.27 -9.60
CA ARG A 61 -13.21 7.88 -10.27
C ARG A 61 -12.96 6.96 -11.46
N GLU A 62 -11.94 7.24 -12.25
CA GLU A 62 -11.51 6.37 -13.35
C GLU A 62 -11.07 5.01 -12.82
N SER A 63 -10.24 4.97 -11.77
CA SER A 63 -9.77 3.74 -11.13
C SER A 63 -10.93 2.86 -10.63
N VAL A 64 -11.96 3.46 -10.03
CA VAL A 64 -13.17 2.72 -9.64
C VAL A 64 -13.91 2.17 -10.86
N THR A 65 -13.96 2.93 -11.95
CA THR A 65 -14.61 2.49 -13.20
C THR A 65 -13.85 1.34 -13.84
N GLU A 66 -12.51 1.39 -13.87
CA GLU A 66 -11.67 0.29 -14.35
C GLU A 66 -11.77 -0.95 -13.45
N THR A 67 -11.83 -0.75 -12.13
CA THR A 67 -12.02 -1.86 -11.18
C THR A 67 -13.33 -2.61 -11.43
N LYS A 68 -14.38 -1.92 -11.89
CA LYS A 68 -15.65 -2.58 -12.28
C LYS A 68 -15.53 -3.45 -13.53
N LYS A 69 -14.51 -3.24 -14.37
CA LYS A 69 -14.23 -4.09 -15.54
C LYS A 69 -13.44 -5.34 -15.17
N VAL A 70 -12.94 -5.44 -13.94
CA VAL A 70 -12.23 -6.63 -13.45
C VAL A 70 -13.22 -7.77 -13.32
N VAL A 71 -13.01 -8.81 -14.13
CA VAL A 71 -13.74 -10.06 -14.02
C VAL A 71 -13.14 -10.83 -12.85
N TRP A 72 -13.87 -10.91 -11.74
CA TRP A 72 -13.44 -11.69 -10.60
C TRP A 72 -13.57 -13.18 -10.90
N PRO A 73 -12.53 -13.99 -10.61
CA PRO A 73 -12.55 -15.41 -10.91
C PRO A 73 -13.63 -16.12 -10.11
N SER A 74 -14.28 -17.08 -10.75
CA SER A 74 -15.17 -18.01 -10.08
C SER A 74 -14.40 -18.89 -9.09
N ARG A 75 -15.09 -19.44 -8.08
CA ARG A 75 -14.45 -20.39 -7.14
C ARG A 75 -13.73 -21.54 -7.85
N LYS A 76 -14.25 -21.98 -9.00
CA LYS A 76 -13.64 -23.04 -9.81
C LYS A 76 -12.31 -22.60 -10.43
N GLU A 77 -12.26 -21.43 -11.05
CA GLU A 77 -11.03 -20.89 -11.64
C GLU A 77 -9.96 -20.59 -10.59
N THR A 78 -10.36 -20.07 -9.42
CA THR A 78 -9.45 -19.83 -8.30
C THR A 78 -8.82 -21.13 -7.81
N VAL A 79 -9.62 -22.17 -7.59
CA VAL A 79 -9.12 -23.49 -7.16
C VAL A 79 -8.26 -24.13 -8.23
N GLN A 80 -8.64 -24.02 -9.51
CA GLN A 80 -7.85 -24.56 -10.62
C GLN A 80 -6.48 -23.88 -10.70
N THR A 81 -6.43 -22.55 -10.67
CA THR A 81 -5.17 -21.79 -10.72
C THR A 81 -4.29 -22.11 -9.51
N THR A 82 -4.88 -22.18 -8.31
CA THR A 82 -4.16 -22.56 -7.08
C THR A 82 -3.61 -23.99 -7.18
N GLY A 83 -4.42 -24.92 -7.70
CA GLY A 83 -4.02 -26.31 -7.90
C GLY A 83 -2.85 -26.46 -8.88
N ILE A 84 -2.84 -25.69 -9.97
CA ILE A 84 -1.74 -25.66 -10.93
C ILE A 84 -0.45 -25.18 -10.25
N VAL A 85 -0.51 -24.08 -9.50
CA VAL A 85 0.65 -23.56 -8.75
C VAL A 85 1.14 -24.58 -7.73
N PHE A 86 0.22 -25.24 -7.00
CA PHE A 86 0.57 -26.26 -6.02
C PHE A 86 1.26 -27.47 -6.66
N ALA A 87 0.76 -27.95 -7.80
CA ALA A 87 1.38 -29.04 -8.54
C ALA A 87 2.81 -28.67 -8.99
N PHE A 88 3.00 -27.45 -9.50
CA PHE A 88 4.32 -26.95 -9.87
C PHE A 88 5.29 -26.92 -8.67
N VAL A 89 4.84 -26.43 -7.53
CA VAL A 89 5.65 -26.39 -6.30
C VAL A 89 6.02 -27.80 -5.83
N VAL A 90 5.09 -28.77 -5.89
CA VAL A 90 5.37 -30.17 -5.52
C VAL A 90 6.45 -30.77 -6.43
N VAL A 91 6.38 -30.53 -7.74
CA VAL A 91 7.41 -31.00 -8.68
C VAL A 91 8.77 -30.39 -8.35
N MET A 92 8.83 -29.08 -8.10
CA MET A 92 10.06 -28.41 -7.71
C MET A 92 10.62 -28.92 -6.37
N ALA A 93 9.76 -29.19 -5.39
CA ALA A 93 10.16 -29.73 -4.10
C ALA A 93 10.77 -31.13 -4.26
N ILE A 94 10.18 -32.01 -5.08
CA ILE A 94 10.73 -33.34 -5.37
C ILE A 94 12.08 -33.22 -6.09
N PHE A 95 12.19 -32.32 -7.07
CA PHE A 95 13.44 -32.10 -7.81
C PHE A 95 14.57 -31.62 -6.89
N LEU A 96 14.31 -30.63 -6.04
CA LEU A 96 15.30 -30.14 -5.07
C LEU A 96 15.66 -31.22 -4.07
N TRP A 97 14.67 -31.94 -3.53
CA TRP A 97 14.91 -33.05 -2.61
C TRP A 97 15.81 -34.13 -3.23
N LEU A 98 15.57 -34.49 -4.49
CA LEU A 98 16.39 -35.46 -5.22
C LEU A 98 17.82 -34.93 -5.42
N THR A 99 17.95 -33.66 -5.78
CA THR A 99 19.24 -32.99 -5.94
C THR A 99 20.03 -33.00 -4.64
N ASP A 100 19.41 -32.58 -3.54
CA ASP A 100 20.01 -32.56 -2.21
C ASP A 100 20.44 -33.96 -1.78
N LYS A 101 19.61 -34.98 -2.00
CA LYS A 101 19.95 -36.38 -1.71
C LYS A 101 21.09 -36.90 -2.57
N SER A 102 21.12 -36.54 -3.86
CA SER A 102 22.24 -36.91 -4.74
C SER A 102 23.55 -36.24 -4.32
N LEU A 103 23.49 -34.97 -3.90
CA LEU A 103 24.66 -34.24 -3.42
C LEU A 103 25.13 -34.79 -2.07
N GLU A 104 24.21 -35.09 -1.15
CA GLU A 104 24.48 -35.77 0.11
C GLU A 104 25.24 -37.08 -0.13
N TRP A 105 24.71 -37.94 -0.99
CA TRP A 105 25.33 -39.21 -1.36
C TRP A 105 26.73 -39.02 -1.96
N VAL A 106 26.89 -38.13 -2.95
CA VAL A 106 28.19 -37.87 -3.58
C VAL A 106 29.20 -37.35 -2.56
N LEU A 107 28.80 -36.41 -1.68
CA LEU A 107 29.75 -35.82 -0.73
C LEU A 107 30.13 -36.78 0.39
N TYR A 108 29.17 -37.52 0.97
CA TYR A 108 29.45 -38.41 2.09
C TYR A 108 30.10 -39.73 1.67
N ASP A 109 29.60 -40.39 0.63
CA ASP A 109 30.08 -41.71 0.23
C ASP A 109 31.33 -41.62 -0.66
N LEU A 110 31.39 -40.67 -1.60
CA LEU A 110 32.49 -40.60 -2.57
C LEU A 110 33.66 -39.73 -2.09
N VAL A 111 33.38 -38.58 -1.47
CA VAL A 111 34.43 -37.61 -1.09
C VAL A 111 34.93 -37.81 0.34
N LEU A 112 34.03 -37.97 1.31
CA LEU A 112 34.39 -38.10 2.73
C LEU A 112 34.64 -39.54 3.18
N GLY A 113 34.20 -40.54 2.41
CA GLY A 113 34.49 -41.96 2.66
C GLY A 113 33.99 -42.49 4.02
N TRP A 114 32.96 -41.86 4.59
CA TRP A 114 32.44 -42.25 5.90
C TRP A 114 31.34 -43.30 5.73
N LYS A 115 31.78 -44.56 5.59
CA LYS A 115 31.03 -45.84 5.62
C LYS A 115 29.73 -45.95 4.82
#